data_AF-Q2HYN6-F1
#
_entry.id   AF-Q2HYN6-F1
#
_cell.length_a   1.000
_cell.length_b   1.000
_cell.length_c   1.000
_cell.angle_alpha   90.00
_cell.angle_beta   90.00
_cell.angle_gamma   90.00
#
_symmetry.space_group_name_H-M   'P 1'
#
loop_
_entity.id
_entity.type
_entity.pdbx_description
1 polymer ?
#
loop_
_entity_poly.entity_id
_entity_poly.type
_entity_poly.pdbx_seq_one_letter_code
_entity_poly.pdbx_strand_id
1 'polypeptide(L)'
;TLHPNDSLAMEGPLSRVKSLKKSLRQSFRRIRKSRVSGKKRVLVSSPSSKVQEANAQLAEQDAEVTPVQRRIEPRSADDSLSGVVRCLCFADTFLRDGTHHGPTMWAGTNSGSVYAYALDVPSQEKFSERSVEALLGKEIQLMHRAPVVSIVVLDGRGNPLP
;
A
#
# COMPACT_ATOMS: atom_id res chain seq x y z
N THR A 1 3.59 3.14 -18.26
CA THR A 1 2.74 3.73 -17.20
C THR A 1 3.37 4.93 -16.49
N LEU A 2 4.59 5.36 -16.83
CA LEU A 2 5.13 6.60 -16.28
C LEU A 2 4.45 7.81 -16.94
N HIS A 3 4.14 8.82 -16.14
CA HIS A 3 3.74 10.11 -16.65
C HIS A 3 5.00 10.82 -17.21
N PRO A 4 4.94 11.55 -18.33
CA PRO A 4 6.12 12.16 -18.96
C PRO A 4 6.94 13.09 -18.03
N ASN A 5 6.33 13.59 -16.95
CA ASN A 5 7.00 14.43 -15.95
C ASN A 5 7.77 13.65 -14.86
N ASP A 6 7.68 12.31 -14.82
CA ASP A 6 8.23 11.49 -13.73
C ASP A 6 9.74 11.29 -13.79
N SER A 7 10.39 11.60 -14.92
CA SER A 7 11.86 11.52 -15.06
C SER A 7 12.61 12.40 -14.05
N LEU A 8 11.95 13.44 -13.52
CA LEU A 8 12.52 14.37 -12.54
C LEU A 8 12.42 13.90 -11.08
N ALA A 9 11.66 12.84 -10.79
CA ALA A 9 11.41 12.40 -9.43
C ALA A 9 12.50 11.48 -8.84
N MET A 10 13.48 11.07 -9.65
CA MET A 10 14.59 10.21 -9.21
C MET A 10 15.70 10.95 -8.44
N GLU A 11 15.73 12.30 -8.45
CA GLU A 11 16.80 13.08 -7.81
C GLU A 11 16.42 13.74 -6.45
N GLY A 12 15.16 13.61 -5.99
CA GLY A 12 14.69 14.27 -4.76
C GLY A 12 14.97 13.46 -3.48
N PRO A 13 15.42 14.08 -2.36
CA PRO A 13 15.89 13.36 -1.17
C PRO A 13 14.75 12.91 -0.25
N LEU A 14 13.84 12.03 -0.70
CA LEU A 14 12.78 11.45 0.15
C LEU A 14 13.17 10.09 0.71
N SER A 15 14.20 10.11 1.55
CA SER A 15 14.61 8.95 2.34
C SER A 15 13.54 8.63 3.41
N ARG A 16 12.66 7.69 3.08
CA ARG A 16 11.72 6.98 3.99
C ARG A 16 12.42 6.46 5.26
N VAL A 17 13.74 6.26 5.17
CA VAL A 17 14.63 5.88 6.28
C VAL A 17 14.78 7.00 7.32
N LYS A 18 14.80 8.28 6.91
CA LYS A 18 14.92 9.43 7.83
C LYS A 18 13.69 9.59 8.72
N SER A 19 12.49 9.41 8.18
CA SER A 19 11.24 9.50 8.96
C SER A 19 11.09 8.32 9.93
N LEU A 20 11.47 7.11 9.52
CA LEU A 20 11.52 5.93 10.40
C LEU A 20 12.52 6.12 11.56
N LYS A 21 13.73 6.59 11.25
CA LYS A 21 14.78 6.88 12.25
C LYS A 21 14.34 7.96 13.25
N LYS A 22 13.58 8.97 12.80
CA LYS A 22 13.04 10.04 13.65
C LYS A 22 11.97 9.49 14.60
N SER A 23 11.05 8.67 14.09
CA SER A 23 10.01 7.99 14.89
C SER A 23 10.61 7.08 15.96
N LEU A 24 11.59 6.23 15.58
CA LEU A 24 12.31 5.36 16.52
C LEU A 24 13.03 6.17 17.61
N ARG A 25 13.73 7.26 17.25
CA ARG A 25 14.38 8.14 18.23
C ARG A 25 13.39 8.76 19.20
N GLN A 26 12.21 9.17 18.72
CA GLN A 26 11.16 9.71 19.59
C GLN A 26 10.61 8.65 20.54
N SER A 27 10.37 7.43 20.05
CA SER A 27 9.92 6.30 20.88
C SER A 27 10.91 5.99 22.02
N PHE A 28 12.20 5.84 21.72
CA PHE A 28 13.21 5.60 22.75
C PHE A 28 13.34 6.77 23.74
N ARG A 29 13.18 8.03 23.29
CA ARG A 29 13.14 9.20 24.20
C ARG A 29 11.96 9.12 25.16
N ARG A 30 10.77 8.72 24.69
CA ARG A 30 9.57 8.57 25.52
C ARG A 30 9.77 7.50 26.59
N ILE A 31 10.29 6.33 26.21
CA ILE A 31 10.58 5.22 27.15
C ILE A 31 11.61 5.64 28.21
N ARG A 32 12.65 6.40 27.83
CA ARG A 32 13.64 6.90 28.81
C ARG A 32 13.05 7.96 29.73
N LYS A 33 12.19 8.85 29.23
CA LYS A 33 11.51 9.87 30.05
C LYS A 33 10.53 9.25 31.04
N SER A 34 9.78 8.21 30.66
CA SER A 34 8.84 7.55 31.58
C SER A 34 9.56 6.84 32.73
N ARG A 35 10.75 6.27 32.49
CA ARG A 35 11.56 5.62 33.55
C ARG A 35 12.23 6.61 34.51
N VAL A 36 12.56 7.82 34.05
CA VAL A 36 13.20 8.85 34.90
C VAL A 36 12.21 9.58 35.82
N SER A 37 10.91 9.59 35.48
CA SER A 37 9.87 10.20 36.30
C SER A 37 9.51 9.40 37.58
N GLY A 38 10.00 8.17 37.74
CA GLY A 38 9.71 7.31 38.90
C GLY A 38 10.54 7.59 40.16
N LYS A 39 11.43 8.60 40.16
CA LYS A 39 12.41 8.78 41.26
C LYS A 39 12.50 10.17 41.87
N LYS A 40 11.42 10.97 41.88
CA LYS A 40 11.40 12.20 42.71
C LYS A 40 10.01 12.69 43.09
N ARG A 41 9.56 12.31 44.30
CA ARG A 41 9.04 13.22 45.36
C ARG A 41 8.25 12.41 46.40
N VAL A 42 8.99 11.90 47.39
CA VAL A 42 8.46 11.85 48.76
C VAL A 42 8.40 13.31 49.21
N LEU A 43 7.21 13.85 49.42
CA LEU A 43 6.90 14.95 50.36
C LEU A 43 5.37 15.15 50.39
N VAL A 44 4.82 14.77 51.54
CA VAL A 44 3.56 15.14 52.21
C VAL A 44 2.56 15.99 51.41
N SER A 45 1.47 15.35 50.96
CA SER A 45 0.14 15.98 50.80
C SER A 45 -0.91 14.87 50.58
N SER A 46 -2.11 15.12 51.09
CA SER A 46 -3.22 14.20 51.38
C SER A 46 -3.66 13.25 50.24
N PRO A 47 -4.28 12.08 50.56
CA PRO A 47 -4.53 11.01 49.59
C PRO A 47 -5.62 11.31 48.56
N SER A 48 -6.53 12.25 48.85
CA SER A 48 -7.71 12.51 48.02
C SER A 48 -7.42 13.37 46.78
N SER A 49 -6.44 14.28 46.84
CA SER A 49 -6.14 15.23 45.74
C SER A 49 -5.24 14.63 44.66
N LYS A 50 -4.33 13.72 45.05
CA LYS A 50 -3.40 13.05 44.11
C LYS A 50 -4.08 12.07 43.17
N VAL A 51 -5.14 11.40 43.62
CA VAL A 51 -5.92 10.47 42.78
C VAL A 51 -6.69 11.25 41.71
N GLN A 52 -7.19 12.44 42.05
CA GLN A 52 -7.97 13.26 41.14
C GLN A 52 -7.10 13.94 40.08
N GLU A 53 -5.89 14.40 40.43
CA GLU A 53 -4.90 14.90 39.46
C GLU A 53 -4.30 13.78 38.60
N ALA A 54 -4.06 12.59 39.15
CA ALA A 54 -3.58 11.44 38.38
C ALA A 54 -4.64 10.94 37.38
N ASN A 55 -5.92 10.93 37.78
CA ASN A 55 -7.02 10.58 36.89
C ASN A 55 -7.26 11.64 35.81
N ALA A 56 -7.07 12.94 36.11
CA ALA A 56 -7.13 14.00 35.10
C ALA A 56 -5.98 13.89 34.08
N GLN A 57 -4.76 13.57 34.52
CA GLN A 57 -3.60 13.36 33.63
C GLN A 57 -3.64 12.05 32.83
N LEU A 58 -4.37 11.04 33.33
CA LEU A 58 -4.67 9.82 32.59
C LEU A 58 -5.81 10.05 31.57
N ALA A 59 -6.83 10.84 31.92
CA ALA A 59 -7.92 11.22 31.01
C ALA A 59 -7.42 12.06 29.83
N GLU A 60 -6.41 12.91 30.02
CA GLU A 60 -5.72 13.63 28.94
C GLU A 60 -4.83 12.72 28.06
N GLN A 61 -4.34 11.59 28.60
CA GLN A 61 -3.51 10.63 27.85
C GLN A 61 -4.31 9.56 27.09
N ASP A 62 -5.48 9.15 27.60
CA ASP A 62 -6.36 8.16 26.95
C ASP A 62 -7.18 8.78 25.79
N ALA A 63 -7.38 10.09 25.79
CA ALA A 63 -8.01 10.80 24.66
C ALA A 63 -7.16 10.77 23.37
N GLU A 64 -5.86 10.44 23.47
CA GLU A 64 -4.92 10.41 22.35
C GLU A 64 -4.70 8.98 21.78
N VAL A 65 -5.45 7.99 22.26
CA VAL A 65 -5.33 6.59 21.80
C VAL A 65 -6.67 6.08 21.25
N THR A 66 -7.26 6.85 20.33
CA THR A 66 -8.09 6.18 19.32
C THR A 66 -7.12 5.45 18.37
N PRO A 67 -7.38 4.18 17.98
CA PRO A 67 -6.65 3.60 16.89
C PRO A 67 -6.84 4.53 15.70
N VAL A 68 -5.79 5.28 15.34
CA VAL A 68 -5.82 6.17 14.19
C VAL A 68 -5.86 5.24 12.99
N GLN A 69 -7.07 4.82 12.64
CA GLN A 69 -7.40 4.30 11.33
C GLN A 69 -7.15 5.48 10.40
N ARG A 70 -5.90 5.58 9.94
CA ARG A 70 -5.44 6.68 9.11
C ARG A 70 -6.37 6.74 7.92
N ARG A 71 -7.20 7.78 7.85
CA ARG A 71 -8.09 8.04 6.72
C ARG A 71 -7.24 7.88 5.46
N ILE A 72 -7.57 6.90 4.64
CA ILE A 72 -6.87 6.67 3.37
C ILE A 72 -7.41 7.75 2.44
N GLU A 73 -6.78 8.92 2.48
CA GLU A 73 -7.00 9.92 1.46
C GLU A 73 -6.46 9.36 0.14
N PRO A 74 -7.24 9.45 -0.96
CA PRO A 74 -6.76 9.08 -2.28
C PRO A 74 -5.44 9.79 -2.55
N ARG A 75 -4.41 9.03 -2.93
CA ARG A 75 -3.14 9.65 -3.32
C ARG A 75 -3.41 10.56 -4.53
N SER A 76 -2.78 11.73 -4.53
CA SER A 76 -2.84 12.66 -5.66
C SER A 76 -2.44 11.93 -6.94
N ALA A 77 -3.11 12.24 -8.06
CA ALA A 77 -2.76 11.68 -9.35
C ALA A 77 -1.31 12.02 -9.78
N ASP A 78 -0.75 13.07 -9.18
CA ASP A 78 0.61 13.57 -9.45
C ASP A 78 1.71 12.89 -8.61
N ASP A 79 1.42 11.76 -7.95
CA ASP A 79 2.47 10.94 -7.33
C ASP A 79 3.32 10.29 -8.43
N SER A 80 4.61 10.62 -8.47
CA SER A 80 5.57 10.14 -9.48
C SER A 80 5.78 8.62 -9.46
N LEU A 81 5.31 7.96 -8.40
CA LEU A 81 5.32 6.51 -8.28
C LEU A 81 3.98 5.87 -8.63
N SER A 82 2.99 6.63 -9.13
CA SER A 82 1.65 6.13 -9.48
C SER A 82 1.70 4.95 -10.45
N GLY A 83 2.51 5.09 -11.51
CA GLY A 83 2.68 4.09 -12.57
C GLY A 83 3.51 2.86 -12.20
N VAL A 84 4.09 2.80 -11.00
CA VAL A 84 4.94 1.66 -10.58
C VAL A 84 4.10 0.39 -10.48
N VAL A 85 4.48 -0.64 -11.24
CA VAL A 85 3.85 -1.96 -11.20
C VAL A 85 4.22 -2.67 -9.89
N ARG A 86 3.22 -3.19 -9.19
CA ARG A 86 3.32 -3.80 -7.87
C ARG A 86 3.08 -5.31 -7.89
N CYS A 87 2.27 -5.78 -8.82
CA CYS A 87 2.03 -7.21 -9.04
C CYS A 87 1.75 -7.49 -10.52
N LEU A 88 2.08 -8.71 -10.93
CA LEU A 88 1.73 -9.29 -12.21
C LEU A 88 1.03 -10.63 -11.97
N CYS A 89 0.05 -10.97 -12.80
CA CYS A 89 -0.63 -12.27 -12.78
C CYS A 89 -0.86 -12.70 -14.23
N PHE A 90 -0.39 -13.90 -14.58
CA PHE A 90 -0.77 -14.57 -15.82
C PHE A 90 -1.96 -15.48 -15.54
N ALA A 91 -2.89 -15.53 -16.48
CA ALA A 91 -4.08 -16.36 -16.38
C ALA A 91 -4.58 -16.72 -17.78
N ASP A 92 -5.07 -17.94 -17.96
CA ASP A 92 -5.87 -18.29 -19.14
C ASP A 92 -7.35 -18.05 -18.80
N THR A 93 -7.92 -16.97 -19.32
CA THR A 93 -9.27 -16.52 -18.93
C THR A 93 -9.95 -15.67 -20.00
N PHE A 94 -11.20 -15.32 -19.75
CA PHE A 94 -12.05 -14.51 -20.61
C PHE A 94 -11.74 -13.01 -20.41
N LEU A 95 -11.32 -12.33 -21.47
CA LEU A 95 -11.05 -10.88 -21.42
C LEU A 95 -11.88 -10.07 -22.42
N ARG A 96 -12.07 -10.61 -23.63
CA ARG A 96 -12.73 -9.90 -24.75
C ARG A 96 -14.23 -10.18 -24.78
N ASP A 97 -14.60 -11.45 -24.66
CA ASP A 97 -15.98 -11.93 -24.62
C ASP A 97 -16.12 -13.09 -23.62
N GLY A 98 -17.35 -13.56 -23.39
CA GLY A 98 -17.64 -14.66 -22.46
C GLY A 98 -17.57 -16.07 -23.07
N THR A 99 -17.04 -16.20 -24.28
CA THR A 99 -17.07 -17.46 -25.06
C THR A 99 -15.67 -18.01 -25.37
N HIS A 100 -14.68 -17.13 -25.53
CA HIS A 100 -13.30 -17.49 -25.86
C HIS A 100 -12.38 -17.05 -24.73
N HIS A 101 -11.79 -18.03 -24.05
CA HIS A 101 -10.68 -17.76 -23.13
C HIS A 101 -9.35 -17.82 -23.89
N GLY A 102 -8.33 -17.19 -23.33
CA GLY A 102 -6.98 -17.30 -23.82
C GLY A 102 -5.97 -16.72 -22.83
N PRO A 103 -4.66 -16.79 -23.16
CA PRO A 103 -3.62 -16.29 -22.28
C PRO A 103 -3.74 -14.78 -22.07
N THR A 104 -3.68 -14.36 -20.80
CA THR A 104 -3.76 -12.95 -20.38
C THR A 104 -2.67 -12.61 -19.39
N MET A 105 -2.29 -11.33 -19.36
CA MET A 105 -1.41 -10.76 -18.34
C MET A 105 -2.10 -9.58 -17.67
N TRP A 106 -2.12 -9.59 -16.34
CA TRP A 106 -2.70 -8.56 -15.50
C TRP A 106 -1.61 -7.83 -14.73
N ALA A 107 -1.63 -6.50 -14.74
CA ALA A 107 -0.65 -5.67 -14.05
C ALA A 107 -1.36 -4.68 -13.11
N GLY A 108 -1.06 -4.78 -11.82
CA GLY A 108 -1.56 -3.86 -10.80
C GLY A 108 -0.53 -2.79 -10.45
N THR A 109 -0.93 -1.52 -10.34
CA THR A 109 -0.03 -0.39 -10.07
C THR A 109 -0.16 0.16 -8.65
N ASN A 110 0.75 1.05 -8.29
CA ASN A 110 0.75 1.77 -7.02
C ASN A 110 -0.41 2.79 -6.88
N SER A 111 -1.01 3.23 -7.99
CA SER A 111 -2.19 4.11 -8.03
C SER A 111 -3.54 3.40 -8.02
N GLY A 112 -3.57 2.07 -7.87
CA GLY A 112 -4.81 1.31 -7.92
C GLY A 112 -5.36 1.09 -9.32
N SER A 113 -4.52 1.22 -10.35
CA SER A 113 -4.86 0.89 -11.73
C SER A 113 -4.53 -0.59 -11.99
N VAL A 114 -5.40 -1.28 -12.72
CA VAL A 114 -5.20 -2.66 -13.19
C VAL A 114 -5.31 -2.67 -14.70
N TYR A 115 -4.24 -3.11 -15.37
CA TYR A 115 -4.19 -3.28 -16.81
C TYR A 115 -4.28 -4.76 -17.15
N ALA A 116 -5.18 -5.14 -18.06
CA ALA A 116 -5.33 -6.50 -18.53
C ALA A 116 -5.02 -6.57 -20.01
N TYR A 117 -4.04 -7.40 -20.38
CA TYR A 117 -3.61 -7.63 -21.74
C TYR A 117 -4.02 -9.02 -22.19
N ALA A 118 -4.58 -9.12 -23.40
CA ALA A 118 -4.65 -10.39 -24.12
C ALA A 118 -3.30 -10.66 -24.77
N LEU A 119 -2.81 -11.90 -24.68
CA LEU A 119 -1.55 -12.31 -25.29
C LEU A 119 -1.84 -13.17 -26.51
N ASP A 120 -1.36 -12.73 -27.68
CA ASP A 120 -1.32 -13.58 -28.87
C ASP A 120 0.00 -14.35 -28.84
N VAL A 121 -0.05 -15.58 -28.31
CA VAL A 121 1.09 -16.48 -28.19
C VAL A 121 1.09 -17.41 -29.40
N PRO A 122 2.10 -17.32 -30.30
CA PRO A 122 2.17 -18.22 -31.45
C PRO A 122 2.30 -19.68 -31.03
N SER A 123 2.02 -20.62 -31.93
CA SER A 123 2.39 -22.02 -31.71
C SER A 123 3.91 -22.16 -31.64
N GLN A 124 4.41 -23.16 -30.91
CA GLN A 124 5.84 -23.36 -30.68
C GLN A 124 6.65 -23.44 -31.99
N GLU A 125 6.10 -24.07 -33.03
CA GLU A 125 6.70 -24.17 -34.36
C GLU A 125 6.93 -22.82 -35.04
N LYS A 126 6.18 -21.79 -34.64
CA LYS A 126 6.20 -20.44 -35.22
C LYS A 126 6.97 -19.43 -34.36
N PHE A 127 7.62 -19.85 -33.28
CA PHE A 127 8.38 -18.95 -32.40
C PHE A 127 9.55 -18.25 -33.10
N SER A 128 10.14 -18.87 -34.11
CA SER A 128 11.19 -18.25 -34.94
C SER A 128 10.64 -17.25 -35.96
N GLU A 129 9.34 -17.31 -36.26
CA GLU A 129 8.69 -16.52 -37.31
C GLU A 129 7.90 -15.35 -36.74
N ARG A 130 7.29 -15.53 -35.56
CA ARG A 130 6.38 -14.57 -34.95
C ARG A 130 6.69 -14.38 -33.48
N SER A 131 6.72 -13.11 -33.05
CA SER A 131 6.82 -12.74 -31.63
C SER A 131 5.46 -12.81 -30.94
N VAL A 132 5.47 -12.99 -29.62
CA VAL A 132 4.27 -12.81 -28.79
C VAL A 132 3.82 -11.34 -28.87
N GLU A 133 2.53 -11.12 -29.11
CA GLU A 133 1.94 -9.77 -29.06
C GLU A 133 1.09 -9.61 -27.80
N ALA A 134 1.12 -8.42 -27.20
CA ALA A 134 0.30 -8.07 -26.05
C ALA A 134 -0.64 -6.92 -26.40
N LEU A 135 -1.94 -7.15 -26.30
CA LEU A 135 -3.00 -6.21 -26.67
C LEU A 135 -3.74 -5.76 -25.40
N LEU A 136 -3.75 -4.47 -25.11
CA LEU A 136 -4.48 -3.93 -23.95
C LEU A 136 -5.99 -4.14 -24.14
N GLY A 137 -6.60 -4.96 -23.30
CA GLY A 137 -8.03 -5.27 -23.34
C GLY A 137 -8.86 -4.48 -22.34
N LYS A 138 -8.33 -4.25 -21.13
CA LYS A 138 -9.03 -3.49 -20.07
C LYS A 138 -8.07 -2.62 -19.27
N GLU A 139 -8.56 -1.47 -18.87
CA GLU A 139 -7.98 -0.63 -17.81
C GLU A 139 -9.05 -0.42 -16.74
N ILE A 140 -8.75 -0.84 -15.52
CA ILE A 140 -9.66 -0.77 -14.38
C ILE A 140 -9.02 0.14 -13.34
N GLN A 141 -9.71 1.19 -12.93
CA GLN A 141 -9.24 2.10 -11.90
C GLN A 141 -10.04 1.88 -10.60
N LEU A 142 -9.35 1.45 -9.54
CA LEU A 142 -9.95 1.39 -8.21
C LEU A 142 -10.22 2.82 -7.71
N MET A 143 -11.44 3.08 -7.24
CA MET A 143 -11.86 4.41 -6.80
C MET A 143 -11.03 4.94 -5.62
N HIS A 144 -10.60 4.06 -4.72
CA HIS A 144 -9.79 4.43 -3.55
C HIS A 144 -8.30 4.64 -3.88
N ARG A 145 -7.86 4.34 -5.13
CA ARG A 145 -6.49 4.56 -5.63
C ARG A 145 -5.37 4.01 -4.74
N ALA A 146 -5.63 2.92 -4.02
CA ALA A 146 -4.61 2.27 -3.19
C ALA A 146 -3.79 1.28 -4.04
N PRO A 147 -2.52 1.02 -3.69
CA PRO A 147 -1.68 0.09 -4.43
C PRO A 147 -2.31 -1.30 -4.55
N VAL A 148 -2.34 -1.84 -5.77
CA VAL A 148 -2.77 -3.21 -6.02
C VAL A 148 -1.63 -4.15 -5.62
N VAL A 149 -1.82 -4.97 -4.59
CA VAL A 149 -0.76 -5.85 -4.06
C VAL A 149 -0.82 -7.27 -4.61
N SER A 150 -1.98 -7.72 -5.08
CA SER A 150 -2.21 -9.04 -5.63
C SER A 150 -3.41 -8.99 -6.57
N ILE A 151 -3.38 -9.85 -7.58
CA ILE A 151 -4.48 -10.13 -8.50
C ILE A 151 -4.61 -11.64 -8.55
N VAL A 152 -5.84 -12.13 -8.47
CA VAL A 152 -6.17 -13.55 -8.60
C VAL A 152 -7.37 -13.69 -9.52
N VAL A 153 -7.32 -14.66 -10.42
CA VAL A 153 -8.43 -15.03 -11.28
C VAL A 153 -9.01 -16.34 -10.74
N LEU A 154 -10.34 -16.37 -10.60
CA LEU A 154 -11.07 -17.53 -10.11
C LEU A 154 -11.81 -18.23 -11.25
N ASP A 155 -11.88 -19.57 -11.20
CA ASP A 155 -12.71 -20.38 -12.07
C ASP A 155 -14.21 -20.27 -11.70
N GLY A 156 -15.07 -20.93 -12.48
CA GLY A 156 -16.52 -20.96 -12.21
C GLY A 156 -16.93 -21.66 -10.91
N ARG A 157 -16.00 -22.30 -10.20
CA ARG A 157 -16.19 -22.94 -8.89
C ARG A 157 -15.62 -22.09 -7.76
N GLY A 158 -15.00 -20.95 -8.06
CA GLY A 158 -14.37 -20.05 -7.09
C GLY A 158 -12.95 -20.45 -6.69
N ASN A 159 -12.31 -21.38 -7.39
CA ASN A 159 -10.92 -21.75 -7.14
C ASN A 159 -9.96 -20.85 -7.93
N PRO A 160 -8.78 -20.51 -7.40
CA PRO A 160 -7.75 -19.83 -8.17
C PRO A 160 -7.32 -20.66 -9.38
N LEU A 161 -7.07 -20.01 -10.51
CA LEU A 161 -6.42 -20.67 -11.64
C LEU A 161 -5.00 -21.16 -11.24
N PRO A 162 -4.54 -22.32 -11.79
CA PRO A 162 -3.25 -22.91 -11.46
C PRO A 162 -2.05 -22.12 -11.97
#